data_AF-A0A4W5M670-F1
#
_entry.id   AF-A0A4W5M670-F1
#
_cell.length_a   1.000
_cell.length_b   1.000
_cell.length_c   1.000
_cell.angle_alpha   90.00
_cell.angle_beta   90.00
_cell.angle_gamma   90.00
#
_symmetry.space_group_name_H-M   'P 1'
#
loop_
_entity.id
_entity.type
_entity.pdbx_description
1 polymer ?
#
loop_
_entity_poly.entity_id
_entity_poly.type
_entity_poly.pdbx_seq_one_letter_code
_entity_poly.pdbx_strand_id
1 'polypeptide(L)'
;MKLYGEGFALTLDTKDFSPEELSVKQVGRKLKVSGKTEKKLDDGEGSYSYRCQEFRQEFNLPEGVNPETVTCSLAHDGKLHIQAPKNPLSAEEEVAERVVPINCSLDVKTPQFLSKTEGSTTDTQKKQENTISHED
;
A
#
# COMPACT_ATOMS: atom_id res chain seq x y z
N MET A 1 1.77 6.92 18.57
CA MET A 1 1.85 6.23 17.26
C MET A 1 1.84 4.74 17.51
N LYS A 2 0.93 3.99 16.91
CA LYS A 2 0.84 2.54 17.07
C LYS A 2 0.92 1.87 15.70
N LEU A 3 1.74 0.83 15.60
CA LEU A 3 1.76 -0.08 14.45
C LEU A 3 0.93 -1.28 14.86
N TYR A 4 -0.17 -1.50 14.15
CA TYR A 4 -0.92 -2.74 14.27
C TYR A 4 -0.44 -3.67 13.16
N GLY A 5 -0.53 -4.99 13.35
CA GLY A 5 -0.04 -5.99 12.38
C GLY A 5 -0.46 -5.69 10.93
N GLU A 6 -1.59 -4.99 10.75
CA GLU A 6 -2.24 -4.68 9.47
C GLU A 6 -2.12 -3.21 9.02
N GLY A 7 -1.48 -2.30 9.80
CA GLY A 7 -1.52 -0.87 9.46
C GLY A 7 -0.77 0.09 10.38
N PHE A 8 -0.73 1.34 9.96
CA PHE A 8 -0.37 2.51 10.75
C PHE A 8 -1.62 3.15 11.35
N ALA A 9 -1.59 3.48 12.64
CA ALA A 9 -2.62 4.27 13.28
C ALA A 9 -2.04 5.28 14.29
N LEU A 10 -2.57 6.50 14.24
CA LEU A 10 -2.22 7.61 15.10
C LEU A 10 -3.50 8.29 15.57
N THR A 11 -3.53 8.67 16.85
CA THR A 11 -4.60 9.44 17.45
C THR A 11 -3.99 10.61 18.19
N LEU A 12 -4.49 11.82 17.92
CA LEU A 12 -4.06 13.07 18.54
C LEU A 12 -5.24 13.73 19.25
N ASP A 13 -5.05 14.22 20.47
CA ASP A 13 -6.03 15.08 21.14
C ASP A 13 -5.94 16.48 20.55
N THR A 14 -7.02 16.93 19.90
CA THR A 14 -7.14 18.21 19.20
C THR A 14 -8.37 19.00 19.67
N LYS A 15 -8.88 18.72 20.88
CA LYS A 15 -10.15 19.29 21.39
C LYS A 15 -10.20 20.82 21.49
N ASP A 16 -9.04 21.46 21.59
CA ASP A 16 -8.93 22.91 21.64
C ASP A 16 -9.10 23.55 20.24
N PHE A 17 -9.07 22.76 19.16
CA PHE A 17 -9.08 23.21 17.77
C PHE A 17 -10.32 22.71 17.03
N SER A 18 -10.88 23.58 16.18
CA SER A 18 -11.95 23.26 15.24
C SER A 18 -11.37 22.56 14.02
N PRO A 19 -12.13 21.70 13.31
CA PRO A 19 -11.63 21.04 12.10
C PRO A 19 -11.05 22.00 11.04
N GLU A 20 -11.60 23.21 10.93
CA GLU A 20 -11.10 24.25 10.00
C GLU A 20 -9.76 24.86 10.42
N GLU A 21 -9.43 24.80 11.71
CA GLU A 21 -8.18 25.30 12.28
C GLU A 21 -7.05 24.26 12.21
N LEU A 22 -7.38 23.04 11.79
CA LEU A 22 -6.46 21.91 11.65
C LEU A 22 -5.97 21.76 10.21
N SER A 23 -4.72 21.33 10.06
CA SER A 23 -4.13 20.98 8.78
C SER A 23 -3.30 19.72 8.90
N VAL A 24 -3.56 18.74 8.03
CA VAL A 24 -2.77 17.54 7.86
C VAL A 24 -2.13 17.61 6.47
N LYS A 25 -0.81 17.49 6.42
CA LYS A 25 -0.04 17.52 5.17
C LYS A 25 0.89 16.32 5.11
N GLN A 26 0.94 15.71 3.95
CA GLN A 26 1.90 14.66 3.64
C GLN A 26 3.01 15.22 2.74
N VAL A 27 4.26 14.93 3.11
CA VAL A 27 5.43 15.25 2.30
C VAL A 27 6.29 13.99 2.22
N GLY A 28 6.18 13.27 1.11
CA GLY A 28 6.78 11.94 0.96
C GLY A 28 6.23 10.98 2.02
N ARG A 29 7.12 10.44 2.88
CA ARG A 29 6.75 9.57 4.00
C ARG A 29 6.58 10.29 5.34
N LYS A 30 6.58 11.63 5.35
CA LYS A 30 6.38 12.42 6.58
C LYS A 30 4.98 13.03 6.61
N LEU A 31 4.26 12.75 7.68
CA LEU A 31 3.00 13.41 8.03
C LEU A 31 3.29 14.61 8.93
N LYS A 32 2.71 15.75 8.59
CA LYS A 32 2.76 16.98 9.38
C LYS A 32 1.34 17.35 9.77
N VAL A 33 1.09 17.44 11.07
CA VAL A 33 -0.18 17.89 11.63
C VAL A 33 0.07 19.21 12.31
N SER A 34 -0.73 20.21 12.00
CA SER A 34 -0.66 21.51 12.64
C SER A 34 -2.05 22.04 12.92
N GLY A 35 -2.17 22.92 13.90
CA GLY A 35 -3.36 23.71 14.07
C GLY A 35 -3.08 24.98 14.84
N LYS A 36 -3.87 26.01 14.54
CA LYS A 36 -3.73 27.33 15.12
C LYS A 36 -5.12 27.88 15.42
N THR A 37 -5.34 28.27 16.66
CA THR A 37 -6.61 28.87 17.11
C THR A 37 -6.35 30.18 17.83
N GLU A 38 -7.28 31.11 17.71
CA GLU A 38 -7.34 32.35 18.46
C GLU A 38 -8.77 32.52 18.98
N LYS A 39 -8.93 32.45 20.30
CA LYS A 39 -10.24 32.58 20.95
C LYS A 39 -10.28 33.84 21.79
N LYS A 40 -11.30 34.65 21.54
CA LYS A 40 -11.65 35.76 22.43
C LYS A 40 -12.42 35.20 23.62
N LEU A 41 -11.89 35.42 24.81
CA LEU A 41 -12.49 35.03 26.07
C LEU A 41 -13.07 36.29 26.71
N ASP A 42 -14.36 36.26 27.00
CA ASP A 42 -15.04 37.30 27.77
C ASP A 42 -15.11 36.85 29.23
N ASP A 43 -14.65 37.70 30.14
CA ASP A 43 -14.67 37.43 31.58
C ASP A 43 -16.03 37.82 32.19
N GLY A 44 -16.94 38.43 31.41
CA GLY A 44 -18.27 38.83 31.87
C GLY A 44 -18.29 40.14 32.68
N GLU A 45 -17.13 40.61 33.15
CA GLU A 45 -16.94 41.91 33.80
C GLU A 45 -16.58 43.04 32.80
N GLY A 46 -16.79 42.81 31.50
CA GLY A 46 -16.48 43.79 30.44
C GLY A 46 -15.00 43.83 30.02
N SER A 47 -14.21 42.86 30.48
CA SER A 47 -12.83 42.64 30.05
C SER A 47 -12.74 41.48 29.06
N TYR A 48 -11.93 41.65 28.02
CA TYR A 48 -11.65 40.61 27.03
C TYR A 48 -10.19 40.18 27.10
N SER A 49 -9.95 38.87 27.13
CA SER A 49 -8.64 38.29 26.91
C SER A 49 -8.62 37.46 25.63
N TYR A 50 -7.43 37.26 25.06
CA TYR A 50 -7.24 36.45 23.87
C TYR A 50 -6.36 35.25 24.21
N ARG A 51 -6.81 34.06 23.81
CA ARG A 51 -6.01 32.84 23.89
C ARG A 51 -5.64 32.40 22.49
N CYS A 52 -4.36 32.54 22.16
CA CYS A 52 -3.78 31.98 20.93
C CYS A 52 -3.09 30.67 21.28
N GLN A 53 -3.43 29.59 20.58
CA GLN A 53 -2.72 28.32 20.69
C GLN A 53 -2.26 27.86 19.31
N GLU A 54 -1.07 27.31 19.24
CA GLU A 54 -0.53 26.67 18.05
C GLU A 54 0.06 25.31 18.43
N PHE A 55 -0.22 24.29 17.63
CA PHE A 55 0.44 23.00 17.72
C PHE A 55 1.01 22.59 16.37
N ARG A 56 2.13 21.89 16.40
CA ARG A 56 2.79 21.29 15.24
C ARG A 56 3.40 19.96 15.66
N GLN A 57 3.04 18.89 14.99
CA GLN A 57 3.59 17.56 15.19
C GLN A 57 3.93 16.92 13.86
N GLU A 58 5.04 16.19 13.82
CA GLU A 58 5.49 15.48 12.64
C GLU A 58 5.70 14.01 12.96
N PHE A 59 5.28 13.14 12.05
CA PHE A 59 5.38 11.69 12.16
C PHE A 59 5.94 11.11 10.88
N ASN A 60 6.82 10.13 10.99
CA ASN A 60 7.26 9.36 9.83
C ASN A 60 6.35 8.14 9.69
N LEU A 61 5.88 7.91 8.48
CA LEU A 61 5.20 6.68 8.12
C LEU A 61 6.22 5.53 8.15
N PRO A 62 5.85 4.37 8.73
CA PRO A 62 6.71 3.19 8.77
C PRO A 62 6.90 2.61 7.36
N GLU A 63 7.90 1.76 7.21
CA GLU A 63 8.06 0.97 5.98
C GLU A 63 6.90 -0.01 5.79
N GLY A 64 6.55 -0.28 4.53
CA GLY A 64 5.43 -1.13 4.16
C GLY A 64 4.04 -0.45 4.21
N VAL A 65 3.95 0.81 4.66
CA VAL A 65 2.72 1.60 4.58
C VAL A 65 2.75 2.47 3.34
N ASN A 66 1.67 2.46 2.55
CA ASN A 66 1.56 3.31 1.38
C ASN A 66 1.11 4.72 1.79
N PRO A 67 1.94 5.76 1.56
CA PRO A 67 1.60 7.14 1.92
C PRO A 67 0.32 7.63 1.21
N GLU A 68 0.03 7.16 0.00
CA GLU A 68 -1.17 7.59 -0.75
C GLU A 68 -2.48 7.01 -0.17
N THR A 69 -2.39 6.03 0.73
CA THR A 69 -3.53 5.39 1.39
C THR A 69 -3.84 5.97 2.76
N VAL A 70 -3.13 7.04 3.16
CA VAL A 70 -3.39 7.72 4.43
C VAL A 70 -4.76 8.37 4.40
N THR A 71 -5.54 8.09 5.44
CA THR A 71 -6.85 8.70 5.68
C THR A 71 -6.81 9.44 7.03
N CYS A 72 -7.62 10.50 7.14
CA CYS A 72 -7.79 11.22 8.38
C CYS A 72 -9.27 11.47 8.68
N SER A 73 -9.64 11.39 9.96
CA SER A 73 -10.99 11.69 10.43
C SER A 73 -10.93 12.32 11.81
N LEU A 74 -11.70 13.38 12.04
CA LEU A 74 -11.85 14.02 13.35
C LEU A 74 -13.11 13.46 14.04
N ALA A 75 -12.94 12.88 15.22
CA ALA A 75 -14.06 12.41 16.03
C ALA A 75 -14.68 13.55 16.85
N HIS A 76 -15.94 13.39 17.25
CA HIS A 76 -16.69 14.39 18.02
C HIS A 76 -16.09 14.65 19.42
N ASP A 77 -15.30 13.72 19.96
CA ASP A 77 -14.57 13.90 21.21
C ASP A 77 -13.30 14.76 21.06
N GLY A 78 -13.09 15.34 19.87
CA GLY A 78 -11.94 16.20 19.57
C GLY A 78 -10.67 15.43 19.23
N LYS A 79 -10.75 14.11 18.99
CA LYS A 79 -9.58 13.31 18.61
C LYS A 79 -9.42 13.20 17.09
N LEU A 80 -8.26 13.60 16.59
CA LEU A 80 -7.88 13.39 15.20
C LEU A 80 -7.28 11.99 15.04
N HIS A 81 -7.94 11.16 14.23
CA HIS A 81 -7.48 9.83 13.86
C HIS A 81 -6.83 9.89 12.47
N ILE A 82 -5.63 9.34 12.37
CA ILE A 82 -4.90 9.20 11.11
C ILE A 82 -4.52 7.73 10.97
N GLN A 83 -4.90 7.12 9.85
CA GLN A 83 -4.71 5.69 9.62
C GLN A 83 -4.26 5.43 8.20
N ALA A 84 -3.46 4.39 8.02
CA ALA A 84 -3.07 3.91 6.71
C ALA A 84 -2.91 2.38 6.75
N PRO A 85 -3.54 1.63 5.83
CA PRO A 85 -3.33 0.19 5.75
C PRO A 85 -1.88 -0.13 5.35
N LYS A 86 -1.38 -1.28 5.80
CA LYS A 86 -0.15 -1.84 5.23
C LYS A 86 -0.44 -2.31 3.80
N ASN A 87 0.54 -2.12 2.94
CA ASN A 87 0.47 -2.59 1.57
C ASN A 87 0.44 -4.14 1.58
N PRO A 88 -0.58 -4.79 0.99
CA PRO A 88 -0.69 -6.25 1.03
C PRO A 88 0.49 -6.95 0.37
N LEU A 89 1.16 -6.29 -0.60
CA LEU A 89 2.34 -6.85 -1.27
C LEU A 89 3.57 -7.01 -0.35
N SER A 90 3.54 -6.47 0.87
CA SER A 90 4.62 -6.65 1.85
C SER A 90 4.28 -7.64 2.97
N ALA A 91 3.06 -8.18 3.00
CA ALA A 91 2.62 -9.16 4.00
C ALA A 91 2.45 -10.59 3.42
N GLU A 92 2.68 -10.76 2.12
CA GLU A 92 2.43 -12.02 1.41
C GLU A 92 3.71 -12.61 0.76
N GLU A 93 4.86 -12.37 1.40
CA GLU A 93 6.09 -13.15 1.16
C GLU A 93 6.34 -14.15 2.29
N GLU A 94 5.27 -14.61 2.95
CA GLU A 94 5.29 -15.86 3.69
C GLU A 94 5.32 -16.97 2.62
N VAL A 95 6.49 -17.58 2.46
CA VAL A 95 6.83 -18.69 1.56
C VAL A 95 5.72 -19.77 1.57
N ALA A 96 4.68 -19.59 0.74
CA ALA A 96 3.74 -20.64 0.46
C ALA A 96 4.40 -21.57 -0.56
N GLU A 97 5.25 -22.47 -0.08
CA GLU A 97 5.74 -23.62 -0.84
C GLU A 97 4.51 -24.37 -1.38
N ARG A 98 4.19 -24.18 -2.66
CA ARG A 98 3.14 -24.93 -3.34
C ARG A 98 3.80 -26.10 -4.03
N VAL A 99 3.48 -27.32 -3.60
CA VAL A 99 3.85 -28.54 -4.33
C VAL A 99 3.11 -28.52 -5.67
N VAL A 100 3.88 -28.36 -6.76
CA VAL A 100 3.37 -28.45 -8.13
C VAL A 100 3.32 -29.94 -8.51
N PRO A 101 2.16 -30.50 -8.89
CA PRO A 101 2.08 -31.90 -9.27
C PRO A 101 2.84 -32.15 -10.59
N ILE A 102 3.78 -33.09 -10.56
CA ILE A 102 4.50 -33.54 -11.76
C ILE A 102 3.65 -34.61 -12.44
N ASN A 103 3.03 -34.27 -13.58
CA ASN A 103 2.24 -35.22 -14.35
C ASN A 103 3.14 -35.92 -15.38
N CYS A 104 3.76 -37.03 -14.99
CA CYS A 104 4.45 -37.93 -15.90
C CYS A 104 3.45 -38.92 -16.52
N SER A 105 2.85 -38.55 -17.65
CA SER A 105 2.07 -39.48 -18.46
C SER A 105 3.01 -40.45 -19.18
N LEU A 106 3.31 -41.58 -18.53
CA LEU A 106 3.96 -42.75 -19.12
C LEU A 106 2.89 -43.81 -19.37
N ASP A 107 2.40 -43.91 -20.60
CA ASP A 107 1.70 -45.11 -21.05
C ASP A 107 2.76 -46.21 -21.25
N VAL A 108 2.91 -47.08 -20.25
CA VAL A 108 3.79 -48.24 -20.35
C VAL A 108 2.97 -49.43 -20.85
N LYS A 109 3.22 -49.85 -22.10
CA LYS A 109 2.87 -51.19 -22.58
C LYS A 109 4.10 -51.87 -23.17
N THR A 110 4.67 -52.76 -22.36
CA THR A 110 5.66 -53.80 -22.70
C THR A 110 4.99 -54.93 -23.51
N PRO A 111 5.67 -55.89 -24.20
CA PRO A 111 7.12 -56.20 -24.21
C PRO A 111 7.78 -56.60 -25.56
N GLN A 112 9.14 -56.63 -25.55
CA GLN A 112 10.12 -57.42 -26.35
C GLN A 112 10.06 -57.31 -27.89
N PHE A 113 11.12 -56.93 -28.63
CA PHE A 113 12.38 -57.66 -28.84
C PHE A 113 13.34 -56.79 -29.69
N LEU A 114 14.62 -57.15 -29.67
CA LEU A 114 15.80 -56.44 -30.19
C LEU A 114 15.68 -55.93 -31.65
N SER A 115 16.30 -54.79 -31.97
CA SER A 115 17.69 -54.76 -32.49
C SER A 115 18.04 -53.44 -33.21
N LYS A 116 19.12 -52.82 -32.73
CA LYS A 116 20.24 -52.16 -33.41
C LYS A 116 20.04 -50.99 -34.43
N THR A 117 21.06 -50.13 -34.36
CA THR A 117 21.83 -49.53 -35.48
C THR A 117 21.50 -48.08 -35.87
N GLU A 118 22.45 -47.22 -35.50
CA GLU A 118 23.11 -46.14 -36.28
C GLU A 118 22.29 -45.09 -37.06
N GLY A 119 22.87 -43.88 -37.08
CA GLY A 119 22.91 -43.10 -38.31
C GLY A 119 22.05 -41.84 -38.32
N SER A 120 22.73 -40.72 -38.07
CA SER A 120 22.92 -39.64 -39.05
C SER A 120 21.70 -38.96 -39.71
N THR A 121 21.88 -37.64 -39.85
CA THR A 121 21.49 -36.79 -40.99
C THR A 121 20.06 -36.21 -41.07
N THR A 122 20.03 -34.89 -40.79
CA THR A 122 19.61 -33.78 -41.68
C THR A 122 18.18 -33.66 -42.22
N ASP A 123 17.70 -32.43 -42.03
CA ASP A 123 16.98 -31.55 -42.97
C ASP A 123 15.52 -31.86 -43.31
N THR A 124 14.67 -30.84 -43.16
CA THR A 124 14.05 -30.12 -44.30
C THR A 124 12.72 -29.46 -43.87
N GLN A 125 12.80 -28.14 -43.75
CA GLN A 125 11.88 -27.10 -44.21
C GLN A 125 10.42 -27.48 -44.58
N LYS A 126 9.46 -26.68 -44.08
CA LYS A 126 8.44 -26.09 -44.96
C LYS A 126 7.90 -24.74 -44.45
N LYS A 127 8.39 -23.70 -45.13
CA LYS A 127 7.77 -22.41 -45.51
C LYS A 127 6.24 -22.37 -45.46
N GLN A 128 5.67 -21.31 -44.88
CA GLN A 128 4.75 -20.43 -45.63
C GLN A 128 4.59 -19.05 -45.00
N GLU A 129 5.09 -18.10 -45.77
CA GLU A 129 4.93 -16.65 -45.79
C GLU A 129 3.47 -16.28 -46.08
N ASN A 130 2.94 -15.21 -45.47
CA ASN A 130 2.16 -14.24 -46.26
C ASN A 130 2.06 -12.89 -45.55
N THR A 131 2.06 -11.85 -46.39
CA THR A 131 2.48 -10.49 -46.11
C THR A 131 1.33 -9.50 -46.36
N ILE A 132 1.43 -8.33 -45.71
CA ILE A 132 1.24 -6.98 -46.27
C ILE A 132 -0.15 -6.29 -46.24
N SER A 133 -0.04 -5.00 -45.84
CA SER A 133 -0.84 -3.78 -46.16
C SER A 133 -2.27 -3.62 -45.64
N HIS A 134 -2.82 -2.41 -45.43
CA HIS A 134 -2.40 -1.01 -45.16
C HIS A 134 -3.74 -0.23 -45.14
N GLU A 135 -3.78 0.88 -44.39
CA GLU A 135 -4.72 2.03 -44.50
C GLU A 135 -6.24 1.84 -44.29
N ASP A 136 -6.81 2.63 -43.37
CA ASP A 136 -7.57 3.85 -43.72
C ASP A 136 -7.30 4.93 -42.64
#